data_AF-A0A377GHX3-F1
#
_entry.id   AF-A0A377GHX3-F1
#
_cell.length_a   1.000
_cell.length_b   1.000
_cell.length_c   1.000
_cell.angle_alpha   90.00
_cell.angle_beta   90.00
_cell.angle_gamma   90.00
#
_symmetry.space_group_name_H-M   'P 1'
#
loop_
_entity.id
_entity.type
_entity.pdbx_description
1 polymer ?
#
loop_
_entity_poly.entity_id
_entity_poly.type
_entity_poly.pdbx_seq_one_letter_code
_entity_poly.pdbx_strand_id
1 'polypeptide(L)'
;MTPEVNEALRKIRQQKPFILNITNYFPMGYVASGIRSIGGFPLMCSAEEEVEELLGISKAVVINLGKLDKAFVKLSNYICKIANQKNIPIILDPVGAGASRYRTDVATDMIKKHQISIIRGYPNEVASLVTSELVIQDSNHLLEDKVIIENAKSLSKKYNLSVVVSGKRHLVVSADRIDQFNFDSELVQKVAGISNLLSAIISVFNSVIKDPFLAAKNAVHFYAECVGPTSSGASGPASLIIGIIDKIYINAMKAQLFT
;
A
#
# COMPACT_ATOMS: atom_id res chain seq x y z
N MET A 1 4.23 -17.15 10.72
CA MET A 1 3.37 -15.97 10.97
C MET A 1 3.17 -15.78 12.46
N THR A 2 3.18 -14.52 12.93
CA THR A 2 3.01 -14.20 14.36
C THR A 2 1.54 -14.32 14.79
N PRO A 3 1.25 -14.41 16.10
CA PRO A 3 -0.11 -14.41 16.62
C PRO A 3 -0.95 -13.19 16.15
N GLU A 4 -0.34 -12.00 16.08
CA GLU A 4 -1.02 -10.77 15.66
C GLU A 4 -1.42 -10.80 14.18
N VAL A 5 -0.55 -11.35 13.32
CA VAL A 5 -0.86 -11.55 11.90
C VAL A 5 -1.99 -12.57 11.74
N ASN A 6 -1.95 -13.69 12.47
CA ASN A 6 -3.00 -14.70 12.42
C ASN A 6 -4.35 -14.15 12.89
N GLU A 7 -4.38 -13.38 13.98
CA GLU A 7 -5.59 -12.72 14.47
C GLU A 7 -6.18 -11.77 13.42
N ALA A 8 -5.34 -10.95 12.77
CA ALA A 8 -5.78 -10.05 11.72
C ALA A 8 -6.37 -10.80 10.51
N LEU A 9 -5.71 -11.88 10.07
CA LEU A 9 -6.20 -12.74 8.99
C LEU A 9 -7.54 -13.39 9.33
N ARG A 10 -7.73 -13.84 10.58
CA ARG A 10 -9.04 -14.33 11.06
C ARG A 10 -10.11 -13.25 10.99
N LYS A 11 -9.83 -12.03 11.48
CA LYS A 11 -10.77 -10.90 11.39
C LYS A 11 -11.12 -10.54 9.95
N ILE A 12 -10.13 -10.46 9.04
CA ILE A 12 -10.36 -10.18 7.62
C ILE A 12 -11.35 -11.19 7.04
N ARG A 13 -11.14 -12.49 7.32
CA ARG A 13 -11.96 -13.56 6.75
C ARG A 13 -13.37 -13.61 7.33
N GLN A 14 -13.53 -13.26 8.60
CA GLN A 14 -14.83 -13.14 9.27
C GLN A 14 -15.61 -11.93 8.76
N GLN A 15 -14.95 -10.76 8.69
CA GLN A 15 -15.60 -9.49 8.36
C GLN A 15 -15.77 -9.26 6.87
N LYS A 16 -14.97 -9.94 6.02
CA LYS A 16 -15.04 -9.84 4.56
C LYS A 16 -15.03 -8.39 4.06
N PRO A 17 -14.02 -7.58 4.44
CA PRO A 17 -14.04 -6.15 4.21
C PRO A 17 -14.04 -5.81 2.72
N PHE A 18 -14.90 -4.88 2.33
CA PHE A 18 -14.85 -4.25 1.01
C PHE A 18 -13.74 -3.18 0.99
N ILE A 19 -12.90 -3.21 -0.04
CA ILE A 19 -11.78 -2.29 -0.21
C ILE A 19 -11.98 -1.53 -1.51
N LEU A 20 -12.17 -0.22 -1.43
CA LEU A 20 -12.25 0.63 -2.60
C LEU A 20 -10.85 0.92 -3.12
N ASN A 21 -10.59 0.61 -4.38
CA ASN A 21 -9.29 0.80 -5.03
C ASN A 21 -9.44 1.72 -6.22
N ILE A 22 -8.65 2.79 -6.22
CA ILE A 22 -8.50 3.72 -7.34
C ILE A 22 -7.06 3.59 -7.79
N THR A 23 -6.82 2.77 -8.80
CA THR A 23 -5.48 2.37 -9.26
C THR A 23 -5.36 2.42 -10.77
N ASN A 24 -4.13 2.35 -11.28
CA ASN A 24 -3.88 2.27 -12.71
C ASN A 24 -4.28 0.89 -13.27
N TYR A 25 -4.48 0.82 -14.58
CA TYR A 25 -5.03 -0.37 -15.25
C TYR A 25 -4.11 -1.60 -15.21
N PHE A 26 -2.79 -1.40 -15.15
CA PHE A 26 -1.82 -2.47 -15.39
C PHE A 26 -1.89 -3.63 -14.38
N PRO A 27 -1.90 -3.41 -13.06
CA PRO A 27 -1.95 -4.49 -12.07
C PRO A 27 -3.32 -4.69 -11.46
N MET A 28 -4.38 -4.08 -12.01
CA MET A 28 -5.72 -4.09 -11.42
C MET A 28 -6.24 -5.53 -11.19
N GLY A 29 -5.98 -6.44 -12.14
CA GLY A 29 -6.32 -7.86 -12.00
C GLY A 29 -5.63 -8.52 -10.80
N TYR A 30 -4.31 -8.36 -10.67
CA TYR A 30 -3.55 -8.95 -9.57
C TYR A 30 -3.90 -8.33 -8.22
N VAL A 31 -4.16 -7.03 -8.16
CA VAL A 31 -4.66 -6.34 -6.96
C VAL A 31 -5.99 -6.92 -6.50
N ALA A 32 -6.95 -7.07 -7.43
CA ALA A 32 -8.24 -7.66 -7.13
C ALA A 32 -8.11 -9.12 -6.67
N SER A 33 -7.32 -9.93 -7.37
CA SER A 33 -7.03 -11.32 -7.00
C SER A 33 -6.38 -11.41 -5.62
N GLY A 34 -5.39 -10.56 -5.31
CA GLY A 34 -4.73 -10.56 -4.00
C GLY A 34 -5.66 -10.21 -2.84
N ILE A 35 -6.49 -9.16 -2.99
CA ILE A 35 -7.53 -8.80 -2.01
C ILE A 35 -8.49 -9.98 -1.81
N ARG A 36 -8.88 -10.66 -2.90
CA ARG A 36 -9.77 -11.81 -2.82
C ARG A 36 -9.12 -13.00 -2.12
N SER A 37 -7.86 -13.29 -2.45
CA SER A 37 -7.08 -14.38 -1.88
C SER A 37 -6.91 -14.26 -0.37
N ILE A 38 -6.69 -13.05 0.15
CA ILE A 38 -6.59 -12.83 1.60
C ILE A 38 -7.95 -12.87 2.34
N GLY A 39 -9.06 -12.77 1.60
CA GLY A 39 -10.43 -12.87 2.13
C GLY A 39 -11.25 -11.58 2.10
N GLY A 40 -10.70 -10.49 1.56
CA GLY A 40 -11.44 -9.24 1.32
C GLY A 40 -12.24 -9.27 0.02
N PHE A 41 -12.89 -8.15 -0.29
CA PHE A 41 -13.62 -7.90 -1.52
C PHE A 41 -13.14 -6.61 -2.19
N PRO A 42 -12.56 -6.67 -3.39
CA PRO A 42 -12.13 -5.47 -4.10
C PRO A 42 -13.33 -4.76 -4.74
N LEU A 43 -13.36 -3.44 -4.64
CA LEU A 43 -14.20 -2.54 -5.42
C LEU A 43 -13.30 -1.61 -6.22
N MET A 44 -13.69 -1.31 -7.45
CA MET A 44 -13.04 -0.35 -8.33
C MET A 44 -14.09 0.70 -8.70
N CYS A 45 -13.70 1.97 -8.76
CA CYS A 45 -14.63 3.05 -9.07
C CYS A 45 -13.99 4.02 -10.06
N SER A 46 -14.82 4.52 -10.97
CA SER A 46 -14.43 5.56 -11.94
C SER A 46 -15.52 6.62 -12.14
N ALA A 47 -16.72 6.40 -11.59
CA ALA A 47 -17.85 7.31 -11.66
C ALA A 47 -18.01 8.05 -10.32
N GLU A 48 -18.24 9.36 -10.36
CA GLU A 48 -18.44 10.17 -9.15
C GLU A 48 -19.76 9.80 -8.46
N GLU A 49 -20.74 9.36 -9.24
CA GLU A 49 -22.11 9.06 -8.88
C GLU A 49 -22.25 7.88 -7.89
N GLU A 50 -21.33 6.91 -7.94
CA GLU A 50 -21.36 5.72 -7.07
C GLU A 50 -20.47 5.86 -5.82
N VAL A 51 -19.69 6.95 -5.70
CA VAL A 51 -18.66 7.09 -4.65
C VAL A 51 -19.24 6.98 -3.25
N GLU A 52 -20.34 7.68 -2.98
CA GLU A 52 -20.92 7.69 -1.63
C GLU A 52 -21.49 6.32 -1.23
N GLU A 53 -22.09 5.60 -2.19
CA GLU A 53 -22.63 4.25 -1.99
C GLU A 53 -21.52 3.23 -1.76
N LEU A 54 -20.49 3.24 -2.60
CA LEU A 54 -19.34 2.34 -2.47
C LEU A 54 -18.57 2.61 -1.17
N LEU A 55 -18.40 3.87 -0.77
CA LEU A 55 -17.81 4.22 0.52
C LEU A 55 -18.74 3.87 1.70
N GLY A 56 -20.05 3.79 1.49
CA GLY A 56 -20.99 3.31 2.51
C GLY A 56 -20.70 1.88 2.98
N ILE A 57 -20.17 1.03 2.10
CA ILE A 57 -19.83 -0.38 2.39
C ILE A 57 -18.33 -0.64 2.56
N SER A 58 -17.47 0.25 2.06
CA SER A 58 -16.02 0.09 2.12
C SER A 58 -15.45 0.26 3.53
N LYS A 59 -14.38 -0.47 3.82
CA LYS A 59 -13.66 -0.45 5.10
C LYS A 59 -12.25 0.10 5.01
N ALA A 60 -11.73 0.30 3.80
CA ALA A 60 -10.52 1.06 3.51
C ALA A 60 -10.54 1.53 2.05
N VAL A 61 -9.74 2.56 1.75
CA VAL A 61 -9.54 3.08 0.39
C VAL A 61 -8.06 3.03 0.04
N VAL A 62 -7.75 2.63 -1.19
CA VAL A 62 -6.43 2.79 -1.80
C VAL A 62 -6.54 3.82 -2.92
N ILE A 63 -5.72 4.87 -2.86
CA ILE A 63 -5.50 5.80 -3.97
C ILE A 63 -4.08 5.60 -4.49
N ASN A 64 -3.95 5.15 -5.73
CA ASN A 64 -2.66 4.96 -6.40
C ASN A 64 -2.51 5.94 -7.57
N LEU A 65 -1.49 6.78 -7.50
CA LEU A 65 -1.27 7.88 -8.44
C LEU A 65 -0.54 7.46 -9.72
N GLY A 66 -0.44 6.16 -10.04
CA GLY A 66 0.38 5.65 -11.14
C GLY A 66 -0.02 6.17 -12.52
N LYS A 67 -1.29 6.49 -12.73
CA LYS A 67 -1.79 7.13 -13.96
C LYS A 67 -2.70 8.30 -13.59
N LEU A 68 -2.16 9.52 -13.71
CA LEU A 68 -2.89 10.75 -13.39
C LEU A 68 -3.45 11.41 -14.64
N ASP A 69 -4.67 11.89 -14.52
CA ASP A 69 -5.24 12.94 -15.33
C ASP A 69 -6.12 13.84 -14.43
N LYS A 70 -6.67 14.92 -15.01
CA LYS A 70 -7.49 15.88 -14.23
C LYS A 70 -8.74 15.23 -13.63
N ALA A 71 -9.38 14.30 -14.35
CA ALA A 71 -10.59 13.64 -13.88
C ALA A 71 -10.29 12.69 -12.71
N PHE A 72 -9.21 11.90 -12.84
CA PHE A 72 -8.71 11.03 -11.78
C PHE A 72 -8.38 11.81 -10.51
N VAL A 73 -7.70 12.96 -10.63
CA VAL A 73 -7.34 13.79 -9.46
C VAL A 73 -8.59 14.37 -8.81
N LYS A 74 -9.57 14.84 -9.59
CA LYS A 74 -10.86 15.33 -9.07
C LYS A 74 -11.60 14.24 -8.29
N LEU A 75 -11.76 13.06 -8.90
CA LEU A 75 -12.44 11.92 -8.29
C LEU A 75 -11.72 11.45 -7.02
N SER A 76 -10.39 11.34 -7.06
CA SER A 76 -9.59 10.93 -5.90
C SER A 76 -9.74 11.89 -4.72
N ASN A 77 -9.78 13.20 -4.98
CA ASN A 77 -10.03 14.19 -3.93
C ASN A 77 -11.44 14.09 -3.34
N TYR A 78 -12.44 13.82 -4.18
CA TYR A 78 -13.81 13.61 -3.70
C TYR A 78 -13.92 12.34 -2.84
N ILE A 79 -13.34 11.23 -3.30
CA ILE A 79 -13.26 9.98 -2.53
C ILE A 79 -12.56 10.19 -1.18
N CYS A 80 -11.41 10.87 -1.15
CA CYS A 80 -10.71 11.15 0.09
C CYS A 80 -11.56 11.98 1.07
N LYS A 81 -12.23 13.01 0.56
CA LYS A 81 -13.14 13.85 1.36
C LYS A 81 -14.24 13.01 2.01
N ILE A 82 -14.95 12.18 1.23
CA ILE A 82 -16.05 11.35 1.75
C ILE A 82 -15.51 10.25 2.69
N ALA A 83 -14.37 9.64 2.35
CA ALA A 83 -13.73 8.64 3.21
C ALA A 83 -13.36 9.22 4.58
N ASN A 84 -12.79 10.43 4.63
CA ASN A 84 -12.51 11.12 5.89
C ASN A 84 -13.78 11.44 6.69
N GLN A 85 -14.85 11.91 6.05
CA GLN A 85 -16.15 12.14 6.72
C GLN A 85 -16.71 10.85 7.35
N LYS A 86 -16.47 9.70 6.71
CA LYS A 86 -16.90 8.37 7.18
C LYS A 86 -15.88 7.66 8.07
N ASN A 87 -14.73 8.28 8.39
CA ASN A 87 -13.62 7.68 9.13
C ASN A 87 -13.08 6.38 8.49
N ILE A 88 -13.08 6.31 7.17
CA ILE A 88 -12.53 5.19 6.41
C ILE A 88 -11.03 5.45 6.18
N PRO A 89 -10.13 4.53 6.57
CA PRO A 89 -8.71 4.73 6.40
C PRO A 89 -8.31 4.80 4.92
N ILE A 90 -7.40 5.72 4.61
CA ILE A 90 -6.89 5.97 3.25
C ILE A 90 -5.43 5.56 3.18
N ILE A 91 -5.12 4.71 2.20
CA ILE A 91 -3.78 4.31 1.82
C ILE A 91 -3.44 5.07 0.54
N LEU A 92 -2.40 5.90 0.58
CA LEU A 92 -1.92 6.64 -0.58
C LEU A 92 -0.62 6.01 -1.12
N ASP A 93 -0.62 5.72 -2.41
CA ASP A 93 0.54 5.23 -3.16
C ASP A 93 0.94 6.31 -4.18
N PRO A 94 1.95 7.15 -3.86
CA PRO A 94 2.26 8.38 -4.58
C PRO A 94 3.12 8.12 -5.82
N VAL A 95 2.81 7.06 -6.58
CA VAL A 95 3.62 6.54 -7.68
C VAL A 95 4.13 7.65 -8.60
N GLY A 96 5.45 7.74 -8.71
CA GLY A 96 6.16 8.71 -9.54
C GLY A 96 6.23 10.13 -8.97
N ALA A 97 5.88 10.35 -7.69
CA ALA A 97 6.31 11.55 -6.98
C ALA A 97 7.84 11.68 -7.06
N GLY A 98 8.33 12.88 -7.31
CA GLY A 98 9.75 13.15 -7.58
C GLY A 98 10.14 13.02 -9.06
N ALA A 99 9.40 12.25 -9.88
CA ALA A 99 9.68 12.13 -11.31
C ALA A 99 9.16 13.30 -12.14
N SER A 100 8.13 14.00 -11.66
CA SER A 100 7.60 15.22 -12.30
C SER A 100 6.93 16.11 -11.26
N ARG A 101 6.93 17.43 -11.49
CA ARG A 101 6.30 18.40 -10.58
C ARG A 101 4.83 18.09 -10.37
N TYR A 102 4.10 17.82 -11.45
CA TYR A 102 2.66 17.50 -11.38
C TYR A 102 2.34 16.32 -10.45
N ARG A 103 3.11 15.22 -10.52
CA ARG A 103 2.92 14.06 -9.62
C ARG A 103 3.23 14.41 -8.17
N THR A 104 4.35 15.10 -7.92
CA THR A 104 4.75 15.54 -6.58
C THR A 104 3.72 16.49 -5.97
N ASP A 105 3.24 17.46 -6.75
CA ASP A 105 2.28 18.48 -6.32
C ASP A 105 0.95 17.84 -5.96
N VAL A 106 0.42 16.96 -6.83
CA VAL A 106 -0.83 16.23 -6.56
C VAL A 106 -0.73 15.40 -5.28
N ALA A 107 0.34 14.61 -5.11
CA ALA A 107 0.53 13.79 -3.93
C ALA A 107 0.63 14.65 -2.65
N THR A 108 1.44 15.71 -2.71
CA THR A 108 1.64 16.65 -1.60
C THR A 108 0.34 17.35 -1.21
N ASP A 109 -0.43 17.81 -2.19
CA ASP A 109 -1.71 18.45 -1.98
C ASP A 109 -2.73 17.50 -1.34
N MET A 110 -2.77 16.24 -1.77
CA MET A 110 -3.67 15.25 -1.17
C MET A 110 -3.33 15.00 0.30
N ILE A 111 -2.03 14.88 0.63
CA ILE A 111 -1.57 14.67 2.01
C ILE A 111 -1.88 15.89 2.90
N LYS A 112 -1.83 17.11 2.34
CA LYS A 112 -2.18 18.34 3.07
C LYS A 112 -3.70 18.50 3.28
N LYS A 113 -4.52 18.08 2.30
CA LYS A 113 -5.97 18.32 2.29
C LYS A 113 -6.76 17.23 3.01
N HIS A 114 -6.25 16.02 3.09
CA HIS A 114 -6.98 14.85 3.57
C HIS A 114 -6.21 14.11 4.65
N GLN A 115 -6.94 13.50 5.59
CA GLN A 115 -6.36 12.61 6.58
C GLN A 115 -6.00 11.27 5.93
N ILE A 116 -4.73 11.12 5.56
CA ILE A 116 -4.17 9.86 5.06
C ILE A 116 -3.72 9.02 6.25
N SER A 117 -4.05 7.72 6.24
CA SER A 117 -3.67 6.80 7.33
C SER A 117 -2.27 6.23 7.10
N ILE A 118 -2.00 5.80 5.86
CA ILE A 118 -0.74 5.16 5.48
C ILE A 118 -0.30 5.67 4.10
N ILE A 119 0.98 6.02 3.97
CA ILE A 119 1.61 6.25 2.66
C ILE A 119 2.54 5.07 2.40
N ARG A 120 2.46 4.46 1.22
CA ARG A 120 3.46 3.49 0.75
C ARG A 120 4.17 4.07 -0.46
N GLY A 121 5.49 4.19 -0.41
CA GLY A 121 6.28 4.71 -1.54
C GLY A 121 7.70 4.15 -1.56
N TYR A 122 8.43 4.44 -2.63
CA TYR A 122 9.86 4.21 -2.75
C TYR A 122 10.67 5.33 -2.06
N PRO A 123 11.96 5.12 -1.75
CA PRO A 123 12.79 6.11 -1.06
C PRO A 123 12.77 7.50 -1.69
N ASN A 124 12.88 7.59 -3.01
CA ASN A 124 12.86 8.84 -3.76
C ASN A 124 11.49 9.51 -3.75
N GLU A 125 10.41 8.73 -3.84
CA GLU A 125 9.04 9.25 -3.75
C GLU A 125 8.82 9.86 -2.36
N VAL A 126 9.18 9.15 -1.29
CA VAL A 126 9.07 9.64 0.09
C VAL A 126 9.93 10.89 0.30
N ALA A 127 11.16 10.91 -0.21
CA ALA A 127 12.03 12.08 -0.15
C ALA A 127 11.39 13.31 -0.84
N SER A 128 10.83 13.11 -2.05
CA SER A 128 10.17 14.19 -2.79
C SER A 128 8.95 14.77 -2.07
N LEU A 129 8.22 13.96 -1.29
CA LEU A 129 7.09 14.45 -0.48
C LEU A 129 7.53 15.27 0.73
N VAL A 130 8.77 15.07 1.21
CA VAL A 130 9.36 15.86 2.30
C VAL A 130 9.92 17.17 1.76
N THR A 131 10.70 17.12 0.68
CA THR A 131 11.43 18.27 0.13
C THR A 131 10.59 19.11 -0.84
N SER A 132 9.53 18.54 -1.41
CA SER A 132 8.81 19.09 -2.57
C SER A 132 9.69 19.25 -3.83
N GLU A 133 10.84 18.55 -3.88
CA GLU A 133 11.77 18.59 -5.00
C GLU A 133 11.64 17.37 -5.90
N LEU A 134 12.19 17.47 -7.11
CA LEU A 134 12.30 16.32 -7.99
C LEU A 134 13.46 15.44 -7.54
N VAL A 135 13.14 14.23 -7.11
CA VAL A 135 14.11 13.23 -6.66
C VAL A 135 13.95 12.01 -7.55
N ILE A 136 14.91 11.80 -8.44
CA ILE A 136 14.97 10.62 -9.31
C ILE A 136 16.11 9.74 -8.80
N GLN A 137 15.79 8.50 -8.46
CA GLN A 137 16.80 7.50 -8.12
C GLN A 137 17.21 6.77 -9.40
N ASP A 138 18.49 6.82 -9.72
CA ASP A 138 19.13 5.92 -10.68
C ASP A 138 20.18 5.06 -9.96
N SER A 139 20.84 4.16 -10.69
CA SER A 139 21.87 3.27 -10.13
C SER A 139 23.05 4.00 -9.47
N ASN A 140 23.22 5.29 -9.73
CA ASN A 140 24.34 6.10 -9.23
C ASN A 140 23.93 7.05 -8.09
N HIS A 141 22.64 7.23 -7.83
CA HIS A 141 22.10 8.17 -6.84
C HIS A 141 21.20 7.48 -5.82
N LEU A 142 21.74 6.50 -5.10
CA LEU A 142 21.00 5.83 -4.04
C LEU A 142 21.00 6.66 -2.74
N LEU A 143 19.82 6.84 -2.14
CA LEU A 143 19.71 7.44 -0.82
C LEU A 143 20.27 6.49 0.25
N GLU A 144 21.02 7.05 1.21
CA GLU A 144 21.51 6.32 2.37
C GLU A 144 20.36 5.91 3.31
N ASP A 145 20.48 4.77 3.98
CA ASP A 145 19.44 4.25 4.89
C ASP A 145 19.04 5.27 5.97
N LYS A 146 20.01 6.02 6.49
CA LYS A 146 19.77 7.05 7.52
C LYS A 146 18.84 8.15 6.98
N VAL A 147 19.11 8.65 5.77
CA VAL A 147 18.29 9.67 5.10
C VAL A 147 16.88 9.13 4.81
N ILE A 148 16.78 7.86 4.39
CA ILE A 148 15.48 7.21 4.14
C ILE A 148 14.63 7.18 5.42
N ILE A 149 15.22 6.75 6.54
CA ILE A 149 14.54 6.70 7.84
C ILE A 149 14.15 8.10 8.30
N GLU A 150 15.05 9.08 8.20
CA GLU A 150 14.78 10.47 8.59
C GLU A 150 13.65 11.10 7.78
N ASN A 151 13.62 10.90 6.46
CA ASN A 151 12.54 11.35 5.59
C ASN A 151 11.20 10.71 5.98
N ALA A 152 11.17 9.39 6.19
CA ALA A 152 9.97 8.69 6.60
C ALA A 152 9.45 9.15 7.97
N LYS A 153 10.34 9.36 8.95
CA LYS A 153 9.99 9.92 10.26
C LYS A 153 9.45 11.35 10.15
N SER A 154 10.11 12.19 9.36
CA SER A 154 9.71 13.58 9.13
C SER A 154 8.30 13.65 8.55
N LEU A 155 8.04 12.90 7.48
CA LEU A 155 6.73 12.83 6.83
C LEU A 155 5.66 12.30 7.79
N SER A 156 5.98 11.22 8.52
CA SER A 156 5.08 10.60 9.49
C SER A 156 4.68 11.55 10.61
N LYS A 157 5.64 12.24 11.23
CA LYS A 157 5.39 13.21 12.32
C LYS A 157 4.60 14.42 11.82
N LYS A 158 4.96 14.95 10.65
CA LYS A 158 4.33 16.15 10.08
C LYS A 158 2.84 15.97 9.79
N TYR A 159 2.44 14.79 9.32
CA TYR A 159 1.07 14.52 8.87
C TYR A 159 0.32 13.49 9.73
N ASN A 160 0.92 13.07 10.85
CA ASN A 160 0.35 12.07 11.77
C ASN A 160 -0.15 10.80 11.05
N LEU A 161 0.72 10.20 10.24
CA LEU A 161 0.43 9.02 9.42
C LEU A 161 1.55 7.98 9.52
N SER A 162 1.31 6.77 9.06
CA SER A 162 2.38 5.75 8.92
C SER A 162 2.96 5.75 7.51
N VAL A 163 4.26 5.49 7.39
CA VAL A 163 4.98 5.45 6.12
C VAL A 163 5.56 4.05 5.92
N VAL A 164 5.24 3.43 4.79
CA VAL A 164 5.88 2.20 4.32
C VAL A 164 6.84 2.56 3.20
N VAL A 165 8.14 2.46 3.47
CA VAL A 165 9.16 2.65 2.44
C VAL A 165 9.52 1.29 1.88
N SER A 166 9.22 1.06 0.60
CA SER A 166 9.59 -0.18 -0.08
C SER A 166 10.84 -0.02 -0.91
N GLY A 167 11.69 -1.04 -0.93
CA GLY A 167 12.95 -1.08 -1.66
C GLY A 167 13.78 -2.26 -1.15
N LYS A 168 15.11 -2.18 -1.26
CA LYS A 168 16.03 -3.23 -0.77
C LYS A 168 15.71 -3.68 0.67
N ARG A 169 15.30 -2.74 1.50
CA ARG A 169 14.71 -2.99 2.82
C ARG A 169 13.32 -2.36 2.83
N HIS A 170 12.32 -3.13 3.26
CA HIS A 170 10.99 -2.61 3.48
C HIS A 170 10.91 -2.09 4.91
N LEU A 171 10.70 -0.79 5.07
CA LEU A 171 10.58 -0.12 6.37
C LEU A 171 9.13 0.27 6.62
N VAL A 172 8.66 0.07 7.85
CA VAL A 172 7.39 0.61 8.34
C VAL A 172 7.71 1.60 9.45
N VAL A 173 7.30 2.85 9.29
CA VAL A 173 7.66 3.96 10.18
C VAL A 173 6.41 4.69 10.64
N SER A 174 6.31 4.97 11.94
CA SER A 174 5.27 5.82 12.52
C SER A 174 5.84 6.59 13.71
N ALA A 175 6.02 7.91 13.53
CA ALA A 175 6.75 8.78 14.42
C ALA A 175 8.14 8.22 14.75
N ASP A 176 8.31 7.63 15.93
CA ASP A 176 9.58 7.01 16.37
C ASP A 176 9.56 5.47 16.33
N ARG A 177 8.42 4.85 16.02
CA ARG A 177 8.30 3.40 15.81
C ARG A 177 8.83 3.03 14.43
N ILE A 178 9.62 1.97 14.36
CA ILE A 178 10.19 1.44 13.12
C ILE A 178 10.17 -0.09 13.16
N ASP A 179 9.77 -0.72 12.05
CA ASP A 179 10.02 -2.13 11.76
C ASP A 179 10.64 -2.29 10.37
N GLN A 180 11.35 -3.40 10.16
CA GLN A 180 12.04 -3.69 8.90
C GLN A 180 11.78 -5.13 8.44
N PHE A 181 11.61 -5.30 7.14
CA PHE A 181 11.40 -6.58 6.47
C PHE A 181 12.30 -6.70 5.24
N ASN A 182 12.79 -7.91 4.97
CA ASN A 182 13.68 -8.20 3.85
C ASN A 182 13.09 -9.32 3.00
N PHE A 183 12.51 -8.98 1.86
CA PHE A 183 11.96 -9.94 0.89
C PHE A 183 12.09 -9.46 -0.56
N ASP A 184 12.91 -8.43 -0.77
CA ASP A 184 13.15 -7.88 -2.10
C ASP A 184 14.18 -8.73 -2.87
N SER A 185 14.06 -8.77 -4.18
CA SER A 185 15.02 -9.42 -5.09
C SER A 185 14.94 -8.80 -6.47
N GLU A 186 15.97 -9.01 -7.29
CA GLU A 186 15.95 -8.53 -8.68
C GLU A 186 14.71 -9.03 -9.43
N LEU A 187 14.33 -10.29 -9.22
CA LEU A 187 13.15 -10.89 -9.83
C LEU A 187 11.84 -10.24 -9.35
N VAL A 188 11.73 -9.93 -8.05
CA VAL A 188 10.58 -9.22 -7.48
C VAL A 188 10.42 -7.85 -8.13
N GLN A 189 11.51 -7.12 -8.35
CA GLN A 189 11.48 -5.81 -9.00
C GLN A 189 11.12 -5.86 -10.48
N LYS A 190 11.17 -7.03 -11.14
CA LYS A 190 10.67 -7.21 -12.53
C LYS A 190 9.16 -7.40 -12.62
N VAL A 191 8.47 -7.61 -11.49
CA VAL A 191 7.01 -7.80 -11.47
C VAL A 191 6.31 -6.43 -11.45
N ALA A 192 5.72 -6.04 -12.58
CA ALA A 192 4.94 -4.81 -12.67
C ALA A 192 3.76 -4.83 -11.68
N GLY A 193 3.67 -3.79 -10.84
CA GLY A 193 2.59 -3.58 -9.88
C GLY A 193 2.61 -4.49 -8.65
N ILE A 194 3.74 -5.15 -8.36
CA ILE A 194 3.98 -5.82 -7.08
C ILE A 194 3.78 -4.87 -5.89
N SER A 195 4.18 -3.61 -6.07
CA SER A 195 3.96 -2.50 -5.16
C SER A 195 2.49 -2.18 -4.93
N ASN A 196 1.71 -2.11 -6.02
CA ASN A 196 0.27 -1.82 -5.96
C ASN A 196 -0.46 -2.91 -5.17
N LEU A 197 -0.06 -4.17 -5.37
CA LEU A 197 -0.58 -5.29 -4.59
C LEU A 197 -0.25 -5.13 -3.10
N LEU A 198 0.97 -4.72 -2.74
CA LEU A 198 1.30 -4.45 -1.34
C LEU A 198 0.44 -3.32 -0.74
N SER A 199 0.23 -2.21 -1.44
CA SER A 199 -0.67 -1.12 -1.02
C SER A 199 -2.10 -1.63 -0.75
N ALA A 200 -2.60 -2.51 -1.63
CA ALA A 200 -3.88 -3.17 -1.45
C ALA A 200 -3.92 -4.10 -0.22
N ILE A 201 -2.91 -4.94 -0.02
CA ILE A 201 -2.84 -5.80 1.17
C ILE A 201 -2.77 -4.96 2.45
N ILE A 202 -1.99 -3.87 2.48
CA ILE A 202 -1.96 -2.93 3.61
C ILE A 202 -3.36 -2.41 3.93
N SER A 203 -4.15 -2.02 2.93
CA SER A 203 -5.52 -1.54 3.14
C SER A 203 -6.45 -2.61 3.72
N VAL A 204 -6.29 -3.88 3.32
CA VAL A 204 -7.06 -4.99 3.90
C VAL A 204 -6.75 -5.15 5.38
N PHE A 205 -5.48 -5.11 5.79
CA PHE A 205 -5.13 -5.15 7.21
C PHE A 205 -5.62 -3.91 7.97
N ASN A 206 -5.52 -2.72 7.37
CA ASN A 206 -5.98 -1.48 8.01
C ASN A 206 -7.51 -1.42 8.17
N SER A 207 -8.25 -2.20 7.37
CA SER A 207 -9.70 -2.35 7.54
C SER A 207 -10.11 -3.05 8.84
N VAL A 208 -9.23 -3.86 9.44
CA VAL A 208 -9.50 -4.61 10.70
C VAL A 208 -8.57 -4.23 11.87
N ILE A 209 -7.47 -3.53 11.59
CA ILE A 209 -6.52 -2.99 12.58
C ILE A 209 -6.60 -1.46 12.53
N LYS A 210 -6.99 -0.84 13.65
CA LYS A 210 -7.17 0.61 13.76
C LYS A 210 -5.86 1.40 13.77
N ASP A 211 -4.82 0.90 14.44
CA ASP A 211 -3.50 1.57 14.46
C ASP A 211 -2.83 1.41 13.08
N PRO A 212 -2.57 2.50 12.34
CA PRO A 212 -2.01 2.41 10.99
C PRO A 212 -0.61 1.79 10.94
N PHE A 213 0.20 1.94 11.99
CA PHE A 213 1.53 1.33 12.07
C PHE A 213 1.41 -0.18 12.22
N LEU A 214 0.55 -0.65 13.13
CA LEU A 214 0.34 -2.09 13.32
C LEU A 214 -0.31 -2.73 12.09
N ALA A 215 -1.23 -2.02 11.43
CA ALA A 215 -1.81 -2.45 10.16
C ALA A 215 -0.74 -2.63 9.08
N ALA A 216 0.09 -1.61 8.86
CA ALA A 216 1.18 -1.66 7.90
C ALA A 216 2.22 -2.74 8.25
N LYS A 217 2.66 -2.81 9.51
CA LYS A 217 3.62 -3.80 10.01
C LYS A 217 3.14 -5.22 9.72
N ASN A 218 1.92 -5.54 10.13
CA ASN A 218 1.37 -6.89 9.98
C ASN A 218 1.12 -7.25 8.51
N ALA A 219 0.68 -6.28 7.70
CA ALA A 219 0.53 -6.46 6.26
C ALA A 219 1.86 -6.74 5.56
N VAL A 220 2.90 -5.94 5.84
CA VAL A 220 4.23 -6.09 5.24
C VAL A 220 4.87 -7.40 5.69
N HIS A 221 4.71 -7.79 6.96
CA HIS A 221 5.15 -9.10 7.46
C HIS A 221 4.47 -10.23 6.68
N PHE A 222 3.14 -10.23 6.63
CA PHE A 222 2.38 -11.25 5.90
C PHE A 222 2.79 -11.33 4.43
N TYR A 223 2.96 -10.17 3.79
CA TYR A 223 3.38 -10.08 2.40
C TYR A 223 4.80 -10.63 2.21
N ALA A 224 5.73 -10.32 3.12
CA ALA A 224 7.10 -10.86 3.11
C ALA A 224 7.12 -12.41 3.15
N GLU A 225 6.30 -13.01 4.01
CA GLU A 225 6.14 -14.46 4.14
C GLU A 225 5.50 -15.11 2.89
N CYS A 226 4.84 -14.31 2.05
CA CYS A 226 4.32 -14.75 0.77
C CYS A 226 5.35 -14.58 -0.35
N VAL A 227 6.01 -13.42 -0.42
CA VAL A 227 6.92 -13.07 -1.51
C VAL A 227 8.26 -13.79 -1.39
N GLY A 228 8.91 -13.74 -0.22
CA GLY A 228 10.26 -14.28 -0.01
C GLY A 228 10.37 -15.75 -0.44
N PRO A 229 9.59 -16.68 0.16
CA PRO A 229 9.64 -18.09 -0.21
C PRO A 229 9.25 -18.38 -1.67
N THR A 230 8.33 -17.59 -2.24
CA THR A 230 7.89 -17.78 -3.63
C THR A 230 8.95 -17.32 -4.63
N SER A 231 9.69 -16.26 -4.30
CA SER A 231 10.72 -15.68 -5.17
C SER A 231 11.83 -16.67 -5.52
N SER A 232 12.20 -17.56 -4.59
CA SER A 232 13.24 -18.58 -4.81
C SER A 232 12.80 -19.72 -5.73
N GLY A 233 11.50 -19.95 -5.91
CA GLY A 233 10.96 -21.04 -6.71
C GLY A 233 10.35 -20.61 -8.04
N ALA A 234 10.27 -19.30 -8.30
CA ALA A 234 9.66 -18.77 -9.52
C ALA A 234 10.62 -18.86 -10.72
N SER A 235 10.12 -19.31 -11.86
CA SER A 235 10.88 -19.40 -13.12
C SER A 235 11.02 -18.04 -13.83
N GLY A 236 10.26 -17.04 -13.40
CA GLY A 236 10.24 -15.70 -13.99
C GLY A 236 9.16 -14.81 -13.37
N PRO A 237 9.06 -13.53 -13.79
CA PRO A 237 8.17 -12.54 -13.18
C PRO A 237 6.69 -12.95 -13.21
N ALA A 238 6.24 -13.56 -14.31
CA ALA A 238 4.86 -14.04 -14.45
C ALA A 238 4.53 -15.18 -13.48
N SER A 239 5.39 -16.20 -13.39
CA SER A 239 5.22 -17.28 -12.42
C SER A 239 5.30 -16.78 -10.98
N LEU A 240 6.10 -15.73 -10.73
CA LEU A 240 6.25 -15.14 -9.40
C LEU A 240 4.95 -14.50 -8.93
N ILE A 241 4.32 -13.64 -9.74
CA ILE A 241 3.07 -12.98 -9.32
C ILE A 241 1.94 -13.99 -9.10
N ILE A 242 1.85 -15.02 -9.95
CA ILE A 242 0.88 -16.11 -9.78
C ILE A 242 1.13 -16.84 -8.46
N GLY A 243 2.37 -17.27 -8.22
CA GLY A 243 2.73 -17.96 -6.99
C GLY A 243 2.51 -17.12 -5.73
N ILE A 244 2.70 -15.79 -5.81
CA ILE A 244 2.44 -14.88 -4.68
C ILE A 244 0.95 -14.84 -4.35
N ILE A 245 0.08 -14.75 -5.36
CA ILE A 245 -1.38 -14.75 -5.17
C ILE A 245 -1.84 -16.08 -4.54
N ASP A 246 -1.29 -17.21 -5.01
CA ASP A 246 -1.57 -18.53 -4.44
C ASP A 246 -1.08 -18.61 -2.99
N LYS A 247 0.13 -18.11 -2.72
CA LYS A 247 0.72 -18.12 -1.39
C LYS A 247 -0.05 -17.25 -0.41
N ILE A 248 -0.56 -16.08 -0.85
CA ILE A 248 -1.47 -15.24 -0.05
C ILE A 248 -2.70 -16.05 0.37
N TYR A 249 -3.34 -16.74 -0.56
CA TYR A 249 -4.50 -17.58 -0.25
C TYR A 249 -4.16 -18.70 0.74
N ILE A 250 -3.10 -19.46 0.47
CA ILE A 250 -2.66 -20.59 1.31
C ILE A 250 -2.33 -20.12 2.72
N ASN A 251 -1.57 -19.03 2.86
CA ASN A 251 -1.18 -18.52 4.17
C ASN A 251 -2.39 -17.96 4.93
N ALA A 252 -3.29 -17.22 4.27
CA ALA A 252 -4.53 -16.72 4.87
C ALA A 252 -5.46 -17.86 5.35
N MET A 253 -5.49 -18.98 4.62
CA MET A 253 -6.19 -20.20 5.02
C MET A 253 -5.57 -20.88 6.23
N LYS A 254 -4.24 -21.01 6.25
CA LYS A 254 -3.52 -21.65 7.37
C LYS A 254 -3.71 -20.91 8.69
N ALA A 255 -3.84 -19.58 8.66
CA ALA A 255 -4.11 -18.78 9.85
C ALA A 255 -5.43 -19.15 10.56
N GLN A 256 -6.33 -19.88 9.91
CA GLN A 256 -7.57 -20.37 10.53
C GLN A 256 -7.37 -21.63 11.40
N LEU A 257 -6.23 -22.32 11.25
CA LEU A 257 -5.97 -23.61 11.90
C LEU A 257 -5.28 -23.48 13.26
N PHE A 258 -4.78 -22.30 13.59
CA PHE A 258 -4.03 -22.03 14.82
C PHE A 258 -4.82 -21.04 15.68
N THR A 259 -5.30 -21.52 16.82
CA THR A 259 -5.96 -20.73 17.89
C THR A 259 -4.96 -20.29 18.94
#